data_AF-A0A938ID50-F1
#
_entry.id   AF-A0A938ID50-F1
#
_cell.length_a   1.000
_cell.length_b   1.000
_cell.length_c   1.000
_cell.angle_alpha   90.00
_cell.angle_beta   90.00
_cell.angle_gamma   90.00
#
_symmetry.space_group_name_H-M   'P 1'
#
loop_
_entity.id
_entity.type
_entity.pdbx_description
1 polymer ?
#
loop_
_entity_poly.entity_id
_entity_poly.type
_entity_poly.pdbx_seq_one_letter_code
_entity_poly.pdbx_strand_id
1 'polypeptide(L)' 'MNDFTNAKVLHTLPWNSAYITSLAFIGNDQVAAANKNGDILIWNLAVPEGKTPEPVRRLTGHTNEINAILATPDS' A
#
# COMPACT_ATOMS: atom_id res chain seq x y z
N MET A 1 -23.30 5.62 -11.01
CA MET A 1 -22.07 6.40 -10.84
C MET A 1 -21.74 6.36 -9.35
N ASN A 2 -20.54 5.94 -8.96
CA ASN A 2 -20.21 5.90 -7.53
C ASN A 2 -20.10 7.33 -7.02
N ASP A 3 -20.85 7.65 -5.96
CA ASP A 3 -20.85 8.95 -5.31
C ASP A 3 -19.81 8.93 -4.18
N PHE A 4 -18.82 9.82 -4.27
CA PHE A 4 -17.75 9.97 -3.28
C PHE A 4 -17.96 11.19 -2.37
N THR A 5 -19.14 11.81 -2.38
CA THR A 5 -19.44 13.01 -1.59
C THR A 5 -19.20 12.80 -0.10
N ASN A 6 -19.36 11.57 0.40
CA ASN A 6 -19.13 11.21 1.80
C ASN A 6 -17.84 10.39 2.01
N ALA A 7 -16.88 10.46 1.09
CA ALA A 7 -15.60 9.79 1.26
C ALA A 7 -14.89 10.31 2.52
N LYS A 8 -14.45 9.38 3.38
CA LYS A 8 -13.64 9.67 4.55
C LYS A 8 -12.37 8.85 4.51
N VAL A 9 -11.33 9.33 5.19
CA VAL A 9 -10.10 8.55 5.39
C VAL A 9 -10.46 7.31 6.23
N LEU A 10 -10.25 6.12 5.66
CA LEU A 10 -10.48 4.85 6.35
C LEU A 10 -9.26 4.43 7.18
N HIS A 11 -8.07 4.53 6.57
CA HIS A 11 -6.81 4.19 7.20
C HIS A 11 -5.72 5.20 6.84
N THR A 12 -4.87 5.51 7.82
CA THR A 12 -3.53 6.05 7.58
C THR A 12 -2.57 4.90 7.75
N LEU A 13 -1.66 4.68 6.80
CA LEU A 13 -0.65 3.61 6.85
C LEU A 13 0.71 4.25 7.13
N PRO A 14 1.17 4.32 8.40
CA PRO A 14 2.43 4.95 8.72
C PRO A 14 3.58 4.13 8.14
N TRP A 15 4.44 4.81 7.40
CA TRP A 15 5.70 4.24 6.97
C TRP A 15 6.78 5.31 7.10
N ASN A 16 7.72 5.10 8.04
CA ASN A 16 8.87 5.97 8.18
C ASN A 16 9.89 5.68 7.07
N SER A 17 9.57 6.15 5.88
CA SER A 17 10.29 5.89 4.63
C SER A 17 10.71 7.18 3.96
N ALA A 18 11.67 7.09 3.04
CA ALA A 18 11.79 8.08 1.97
C ALA A 18 10.47 8.17 1.16
N TYR A 19 10.42 9.09 0.20
CA TYR A 19 9.25 9.32 -0.67
C TYR A 19 8.60 8.01 -1.15
N ILE A 20 7.28 7.93 -0.99
CA ILE A 20 6.46 6.87 -1.57
C ILE A 20 6.34 7.16 -3.06
N THR A 21 6.71 6.19 -3.89
CA THR A 21 6.88 6.39 -5.33
C THR A 21 5.86 5.63 -6.15
N SER A 22 5.25 4.57 -5.58
CA SER A 22 4.21 3.80 -6.25
C SER A 22 3.30 3.08 -5.27
N LEU A 23 2.07 2.79 -5.70
CA LEU A 23 1.03 2.07 -4.95
C LEU A 23 0.31 1.08 -5.88
N ALA A 24 -0.07 -0.08 -5.35
CA ALA A 24 -0.93 -1.04 -6.06
C ALA A 24 -1.86 -1.76 -5.08
N PHE A 25 -3.14 -1.90 -5.44
CA PHE A 25 -4.06 -2.80 -4.74
C PHE A 25 -3.81 -4.24 -5.16
N ILE A 26 -3.70 -5.14 -4.18
CA ILE A 26 -3.57 -6.57 -4.37
C ILE A 26 -4.89 -7.21 -3.94
N GLY A 27 -5.69 -7.66 -4.90
CA GLY A 27 -7.06 -8.10 -4.63
C GLY A 27 -7.92 -6.99 -3.99
N ASN A 28 -8.80 -7.38 -3.05
CA ASN A 28 -9.75 -6.44 -2.44
C ASN A 28 -9.21 -5.76 -1.16
N ASP A 29 -8.33 -6.43 -0.43
CA ASP A 29 -8.05 -6.08 0.97
C ASP A 29 -6.57 -5.82 1.24
N GLN A 30 -5.72 -5.77 0.22
CA GLN A 30 -4.29 -5.50 0.41
C GLN A 30 -3.81 -4.36 -0.48
N VAL A 31 -2.80 -3.65 0.01
CA VAL A 31 -2.10 -2.62 -0.74
C VAL A 31 -0.60 -2.81 -0.59
N ALA A 32 0.12 -2.64 -1.69
CA ALA A 32 1.57 -2.53 -1.73
C ALA A 32 1.96 -1.07 -1.96
N ALA A 33 2.97 -0.59 -1.24
CA ALA A 33 3.59 0.71 -1.47
C ALA A 33 5.09 0.55 -1.67
N ALA A 34 5.64 1.26 -2.65
CA ALA A 34 7.07 1.32 -2.94
C ALA A 34 7.67 2.65 -2.47
N ASN A 35 8.97 2.65 -2.19
CA ASN A 35 9.69 3.87 -1.88
C ASN A 35 10.91 4.12 -2.79
N LYS A 36 11.48 5.32 -2.62
CA LYS A 36 12.72 5.75 -3.27
C LYS A 36 13.95 4.90 -2.93
N ASN A 37 13.94 4.18 -1.81
CA ASN A 37 15.08 3.37 -1.36
C ASN A 37 15.04 1.92 -1.87
N GLY A 38 14.00 1.54 -2.63
CA GLY A 38 13.88 0.20 -3.19
C GLY A 38 13.17 -0.82 -2.27
N ASP A 39 12.50 -0.35 -1.23
CA ASP A 39 11.63 -1.18 -0.40
C ASP A 39 10.20 -1.19 -0.93
N ILE A 40 9.52 -2.31 -0.71
CA ILE A 40 8.07 -2.44 -0.83
C ILE A 40 7.51 -2.90 0.52
N LEU A 41 6.50 -2.20 1.04
CA LEU A 41 5.69 -2.70 2.15
C LEU A 41 4.32 -3.14 1.64
N ILE A 42 3.77 -4.17 2.27
CA ILE A 42 2.42 -4.68 2.00
C ILE A 42 1.62 -4.63 3.29
N TRP A 43 0.39 -4.11 3.22
CA TRP A 43 -0.56 -4.07 4.34
C TRP A 43 -1.81 -4.88 4.00
N ASN A 44 -2.43 -5.43 5.04
CA ASN A 44 -3.81 -5.92 4.99
C ASN A 44 -4.74 -4.85 5.56
N LEU A 45 -5.69 -4.38 4.75
CA LEU A 45 -6.66 -3.33 5.08
C LEU A 45 -7.86 -3.86 5.84
N ALA A 46 -8.06 -5.18 5.93
CA ALA A 46 -9.13 -5.79 6.71
C ALA A 46 -8.85 -5.72 8.22
N VAL A 47 -8.89 -4.50 8.76
CA VAL A 47 -8.76 -4.22 10.20
C VAL A 47 -10.02 -3.52 10.73
N PRO A 48 -10.34 -3.66 12.03
CA PRO A 48 -11.45 -2.92 12.64
C PRO A 48 -11.35 -1.41 12.42
N GLU A 49 -12.50 -0.75 12.30
CA GLU A 49 -12.57 0.71 12.15
C GLU A 49 -11.83 1.43 13.28
N GLY A 50 -11.07 2.47 12.92
CA GLY A 50 -10.25 3.23 13.86
C GLY A 50 -8.92 2.58 14.24
N LYS A 51 -8.62 1.36 13.75
CA LYS A 51 -7.28 0.77 13.87
C LYS A 51 -6.42 1.07 12.65
N THR A 52 -5.14 1.25 12.91
CA THR A 52 -4.10 1.39 11.90
C THR A 52 -3.60 0.00 11.48
N PRO A 53 -3.65 -0.35 10.19
CA PRO A 53 -3.00 -1.55 9.69
C PRO A 53 -1.49 -1.51 9.88
N GLU A 54 -0.93 -2.62 10.35
CA GLU A 54 0.51 -2.86 10.37
C GLU A 54 0.94 -3.57 9.07
N PRO A 55 2.16 -3.32 8.56
CA PRO A 55 2.65 -4.00 7.38
C PRO A 55 2.82 -5.50 7.64
N VAL A 56 2.26 -6.34 6.78
CA VAL A 56 2.35 -7.80 6.86
C VAL A 56 3.62 -8.35 6.21
N ARG A 57 4.22 -7.59 5.28
CA ARG A 57 5.46 -7.97 4.59
C ARG A 57 6.29 -6.74 4.21
N ARG A 58 7.60 -6.94 4.18
CA ARG A 58 8.58 -6.06 3.51
C ARG A 58 9.30 -6.86 2.43
N LEU A 59 9.25 -6.38 1.19
CA LEU A 59 10.02 -6.93 0.09
C LEU A 59 11.21 -6.01 -0.16
N THR A 60 12.41 -6.60 -0.21
CA THR A 60 13.68 -5.91 -0.43
C THR A 60 14.37 -6.51 -1.65
N GLY A 61 15.22 -5.73 -2.32
CA GLY A 61 16.02 -6.22 -3.43
C GLY A 61 16.36 -5.14 -4.45
N HIS A 62 15.42 -4.25 -4.75
CA HIS A 62 15.75 -3.04 -5.50
C HIS A 62 16.75 -2.20 -4.68
N THR A 63 17.81 -1.74 -5.34
CA THR A 63 18.88 -0.97 -4.69
C THR A 63 18.71 0.54 -4.91
N ASN A 64 17.59 0.96 -5.51
CA ASN A 64 17.25 2.33 -5.82
C ASN A 64 15.73 2.45 -6.02
N GLU A 65 15.27 3.64 -6.39
CA GLU A 65 13.87 4.01 -6.57
C GLU A 65 13.06 3.03 -7.41
N ILE A 66 11.93 2.59 -6.84
CA ILE A 66 10.92 1.81 -7.56
C ILE A 66 9.96 2.80 -8.22
N ASN A 67 9.95 2.82 -9.55
CA ASN A 67 9.12 3.75 -10.32
C ASN A 67 7.66 3.30 -10.44
N ALA A 68 7.40 1.99 -10.41
CA ALA A 68 6.05 1.45 -10.58
C ALA A 68 5.91 0.07 -9.92
N ILE A 69 4.74 -0.19 -9.34
CA ILE A 69 4.27 -1.51 -8.95
C ILE A 69 2.94 -1.77 -9.68
N LEU A 70 2.77 -2.98 -10.18
CA LEU A 70 1.50 -3.49 -10.67
C LEU A 70 1.22 -4.83 -9.97
N ALA A 71 -0.01 -5.01 -9.49
CA ALA A 71 -0.51 -6.29 -9.05
C ALA A 71 -1.46 -6.84 -10.12
N THR A 72 -1.28 -8.10 -10.48
CA THR A 72 -2.18 -8.82 -11.37
C THR A 72 -3.11 -9.71 -10.55
N PRO A 73 -4.35 -9.94 -10.99
CA PRO A 73 -5.14 -11.04 -10.43
C PRO A 73 -4.37 -12.35 -10.59
N ASP A 74 -4.41 -13.17 -9.55
CA ASP A 74 -4.10 -14.58 -9.74
C ASP A 74 -5.19 -15.16 -10.64
N SER A 75 -4.78 -15.93 -11.64
CA SER A 75 -5.61 -16.42 -12.75
C SER A 75 -6.84 -17.20 -12.31
#